data_AF-A0A1H5T7S1-F1
#
_entry.id   AF-A0A1H5T7S1-F1
#
_cell.length_a   1.000
_cell.length_b   1.000
_cell.length_c   1.000
_cell.angle_alpha   90.00
_cell.angle_beta   90.00
_cell.angle_gamma   90.00
#
_symmetry.space_group_name_H-M   'P 1'
#
loop_
_entity.id
_entity.type
_entity.pdbx_description
1 polymer ?
#
loop_
_entity_poly.entity_id
_entity_poly.type
_entity_poly.pdbx_seq_one_letter_code
_entity_poly.pdbx_strand_id
1 'polypeptide(L)'
;MSMPTITPVSQEQAISDLLETIALQEAGLAHIINAEGEKIQAAVRKEGVTIDELLKVNQSVSDVLTKVIKMEMMLEFKLEEVSKITPTTPQAQ
;
A
#
# COMPACT_ATOMS: atom_id res chain seq x y z
N MET A 1 -6.05 29.84 -4.57
CA MET A 1 -5.38 28.66 -3.96
C MET A 1 -3.90 28.96 -3.93
N SER A 2 -3.31 29.22 -2.77
CA SER A 2 -1.86 29.38 -2.62
C SER A 2 -1.17 28.05 -2.92
N MET A 3 -0.05 28.08 -3.64
CA MET A 3 0.78 26.89 -3.84
C MET A 3 1.26 26.37 -2.49
N PRO A 4 1.39 25.04 -2.30
CA PRO A 4 2.00 24.49 -1.10
C PRO A 4 3.44 24.98 -1.00
N THR A 5 3.82 25.54 0.14
CA THR A 5 5.21 25.87 0.43
C THR A 5 5.89 24.60 0.93
N ILE A 6 6.89 24.10 0.20
CA ILE A 6 7.73 23.00 0.68
C ILE A 6 8.71 23.59 1.69
N THR A 7 8.52 23.25 2.96
CA THR A 7 9.50 23.53 4.02
C THR A 7 10.77 22.73 3.74
N PRO A 8 11.96 23.37 3.74
CA PRO A 8 13.21 22.64 3.63
C PRO A 8 13.36 21.69 4.82
N VAL A 9 13.56 20.41 4.56
CA VAL A 9 13.84 19.38 5.57
C VAL A 9 15.25 18.83 5.37
N SER A 10 15.84 18.23 6.40
CA SER A 10 17.11 17.51 6.25
C SER A 10 16.92 16.29 5.35
N GLN A 11 18.00 15.83 4.73
CA GLN A 11 17.96 14.60 3.93
C GLN A 11 17.51 13.39 4.77
N GLU A 12 17.97 13.30 6.03
CA GLU A 12 17.55 12.25 6.96
C GLU A 12 16.04 12.27 7.22
N GLN A 13 15.49 13.46 7.47
CA GLN A 13 14.05 13.63 7.67
C GLN A 13 13.27 13.24 6.41
N ALA A 14 13.73 13.66 5.22
CA ALA A 14 13.09 13.29 3.96
C ALA A 14 13.07 11.77 3.73
N ILE A 15 14.15 11.07 4.08
CA ILE A 15 14.21 9.60 4.00
C ILE A 15 13.22 8.98 4.99
N SER A 16 13.18 9.45 6.24
CA SER A 16 12.21 8.99 7.24
C SER A 16 10.77 9.21 6.78
N ASP A 17 10.45 10.38 6.25
CA ASP A 17 9.12 10.70 5.73
C ASP A 17 8.74 9.75 4.58
N LEU A 18 9.65 9.48 3.65
CA LEU A 18 9.41 8.55 2.55
C LEU A 18 9.15 7.12 3.05
N LEU A 19 9.95 6.63 4.01
CA LEU A 19 9.73 5.32 4.62
C LEU A 19 8.40 5.25 5.37
N GLU A 20 8.03 6.31 6.08
CA GLU A 20 6.72 6.41 6.75
C GLU A 20 5.58 6.32 5.73
N THR A 21 5.69 7.00 4.58
CA THR A 21 4.66 6.89 3.54
C THR A 21 4.51 5.46 3.01
N ILE A 22 5.63 4.74 2.80
CA ILE A 22 5.60 3.34 2.36
C ILE A 22 4.91 2.47 3.43
N ALA A 23 5.29 2.63 4.70
CA ALA A 23 4.70 1.89 5.81
C ALA A 23 3.19 2.15 5.96
N LEU A 24 2.74 3.40 5.80
CA LEU A 24 1.32 3.77 5.80
C LEU A 24 0.55 3.13 4.64
N GLN A 25 1.17 3.04 3.46
CA GLN A 25 0.56 2.39 2.31
C GLN A 25 0.44 0.87 2.52
N GLU A 26 1.46 0.20 3.06
CA GLU A 26 1.39 -1.23 3.41
C GLU A 26 0.31 -1.51 4.46
N ALA A 27 0.23 -0.68 5.50
CA ALA A 27 -0.83 -0.80 6.50
C ALA A 27 -2.23 -0.66 5.86
N GLY A 28 -2.38 0.25 4.90
CA GLY A 28 -3.60 0.39 4.10
C GLY A 28 -3.93 -0.87 3.29
N LEU A 29 -2.93 -1.49 2.64
CA LEU A 29 -3.11 -2.74 1.89
C LEU A 29 -3.51 -3.90 2.81
N ALA A 30 -2.94 -4.00 4.01
CA ALA A 30 -3.33 -4.99 5.01
C ALA A 30 -4.82 -4.87 5.41
N HIS A 31 -5.33 -3.64 5.56
CA HIS A 31 -6.75 -3.40 5.81
C HIS A 31 -7.64 -3.83 4.64
N ILE A 32 -7.20 -3.61 3.39
CA ILE A 32 -7.93 -4.08 2.20
C ILE A 32 -7.99 -5.60 2.19
N ILE A 33 -6.87 -6.29 2.44
CA ILE A 33 -6.82 -7.76 2.49
C ILE A 33 -7.79 -8.28 3.57
N ASN A 34 -7.80 -7.68 4.75
CA ASN A 34 -8.73 -8.06 5.82
C ASN A 34 -10.19 -7.85 5.41
N ALA A 35 -10.53 -6.70 4.80
CA ALA A 35 -11.89 -6.42 4.32
C ALA A 35 -12.34 -7.42 3.24
N GLU A 36 -11.45 -7.84 2.34
CA GLU A 36 -11.73 -8.89 1.37
C GLU A 36 -11.95 -10.26 2.05
N GLY A 37 -11.21 -10.55 3.13
CA GLY A 37 -11.45 -11.72 3.99
C GLY A 37 -12.83 -11.69 4.67
N GLU A 38 -13.22 -10.55 5.25
CA GLU A 38 -14.55 -10.34 5.84
C GLU A 38 -15.66 -10.51 4.80
N LYS A 39 -15.44 -10.05 3.56
CA LYS A 39 -16.38 -10.23 2.44
C LYS A 39 -16.62 -11.71 2.14
N ILE A 40 -15.57 -12.54 2.12
CA ILE A 40 -15.70 -13.99 1.94
C ILE A 40 -16.51 -14.60 3.10
N GLN A 41 -16.18 -14.24 4.35
CA GLN A 41 -16.88 -14.77 5.52
C GLN A 41 -18.37 -14.40 5.51
N ALA A 42 -18.70 -13.17 5.14
CA ALA A 42 -20.08 -12.71 5.00
C ALA A 42 -20.83 -13.48 3.90
N ALA A 43 -20.19 -13.72 2.76
CA ALA A 43 -20.78 -14.46 1.65
C ALA A 43 -21.08 -15.93 2.03
N VAL A 44 -20.16 -16.60 2.72
CA VAL A 44 -20.34 -18.00 3.15
C VAL A 44 -21.40 -18.14 4.25
N ARG A 45 -21.57 -17.13 5.10
CA ARG A 45 -22.58 -17.12 6.18
C ARG A 45 -23.98 -16.75 5.70
N LYS A 46 -24.13 -16.24 4.48
CA LYS A 46 -25.42 -15.82 3.92
C LYS A 46 -26.31 -17.07 3.70
N GLU A 47 -27.44 -17.12 4.40
CA GLU A 47 -28.43 -18.18 4.19
C GLU A 47 -28.98 -18.15 2.77
N GLY A 48 -29.12 -19.32 2.16
CA GLY A 48 -29.61 -19.46 0.78
C GLY A 48 -28.65 -18.97 -0.30
N VAL A 49 -27.37 -18.72 0.04
CA VAL A 49 -26.37 -18.35 -0.97
C VAL A 49 -26.20 -19.47 -2.00
N THR A 50 -26.20 -19.07 -3.27
CA THR A 50 -25.99 -19.99 -4.39
C THR A 50 -24.50 -20.13 -4.70
N ILE A 51 -24.15 -21.24 -5.36
CA ILE A 51 -22.77 -21.46 -5.83
C ILE A 51 -22.32 -20.33 -6.78
N ASP A 52 -23.22 -19.85 -7.64
CA ASP A 52 -22.92 -18.75 -8.58
C ASP A 52 -22.59 -17.44 -7.85
N GLU A 53 -23.30 -17.12 -6.77
CA GLU A 53 -22.98 -15.96 -5.93
C GLU A 53 -21.61 -16.12 -5.25
N LEU A 54 -21.28 -17.31 -4.74
CA LEU A 54 -19.96 -17.58 -4.14
C LEU A 54 -18.83 -17.46 -5.17
N LEU A 55 -19.03 -17.96 -6.40
CA LEU A 55 -18.05 -17.81 -7.47
C LEU A 55 -17.84 -16.35 -7.86
N LYS A 56 -18.91 -15.54 -7.89
CA LYS A 56 -18.81 -14.10 -8.14
C LYS A 56 -18.03 -13.36 -7.05
N VAL A 57 -18.28 -13.69 -5.77
CA VAL A 57 -17.51 -13.12 -4.65
C VAL A 57 -16.04 -13.53 -4.76
N ASN A 58 -15.75 -14.81 -5.03
CA ASN A 58 -14.39 -15.30 -5.18
C ASN A 58 -13.64 -14.59 -6.32
N GLN A 59 -14.29 -14.42 -7.48
CA GLN A 59 -13.68 -13.69 -8.59
C GLN A 59 -13.41 -12.23 -8.22
N SER A 60 -14.37 -11.56 -7.57
CA SER A 60 -14.18 -10.19 -7.12
C SER A 60 -13.01 -10.04 -6.14
N VAL A 61 -12.87 -10.98 -5.19
CA VAL A 61 -11.76 -10.97 -4.23
C VAL A 61 -10.43 -11.24 -4.93
N SER A 62 -10.39 -12.22 -5.85
CA SER A 62 -9.19 -12.54 -6.63
C SER A 62 -8.71 -11.34 -7.47
N ASP A 63 -9.63 -10.59 -8.06
CA ASP A 63 -9.32 -9.36 -8.81
C ASP A 63 -8.73 -8.27 -7.91
N VAL A 64 -9.24 -8.11 -6.69
CA VAL A 64 -8.70 -7.16 -5.71
C VAL A 64 -7.31 -7.60 -5.23
N LEU A 65 -7.13 -8.88 -4.87
CA LEU A 65 -5.83 -9.41 -4.46
C LEU A 65 -4.77 -9.26 -5.55
N THR A 66 -5.15 -9.47 -6.82
CA THR A 66 -4.25 -9.22 -7.96
C THR A 66 -3.81 -7.75 -8.03
N LYS A 67 -4.70 -6.81 -7.72
CA LYS A 67 -4.37 -5.38 -7.66
C LYS A 67 -3.47 -5.07 -6.46
N VAL A 68 -3.75 -5.67 -5.29
CA VAL A 68 -2.92 -5.53 -4.09
C VAL A 68 -1.49 -5.97 -4.37
N ILE A 69 -1.29 -7.15 -4.98
CA ILE A 69 0.04 -7.65 -5.36
C ILE A 69 0.78 -6.65 -6.27
N LYS A 70 0.10 -6.04 -7.24
CA LYS A 70 0.73 -5.01 -8.10
C LYS A 70 1.14 -3.76 -7.33
N MET A 71 0.37 -3.39 -6.31
CA MET A 71 0.72 -2.28 -5.42
C MET A 71 1.89 -2.63 -4.52
N GLU A 72 1.94 -3.84 -3.94
CA GLU A 72 3.09 -4.35 -3.16
C GLU A 72 4.38 -4.28 -3.98
N MET A 73 4.37 -4.74 -5.24
CA MET A 73 5.53 -4.61 -6.15
C MET A 73 5.96 -3.15 -6.37
N MET A 74 5.01 -2.21 -6.40
CA MET A 74 5.32 -0.79 -6.54
C MET A 74 5.90 -0.19 -5.24
N LEU A 75 5.44 -0.66 -4.08
CA LEU A 75 5.99 -0.26 -2.78
C LEU A 75 7.41 -0.80 -2.62
N GLU A 76 7.68 -2.04 -3.04
CA GLU A 76 9.02 -2.62 -3.10
C GLU A 76 9.94 -1.76 -3.97
N PHE A 77 9.52 -1.39 -5.18
CA PHE A 77 10.29 -0.49 -6.04
C PHE A 77 10.57 0.87 -5.38
N LYS A 78 9.59 1.47 -4.71
CA LYS A 78 9.80 2.72 -3.96
C LYS A 78 10.83 2.56 -2.84
N LEU A 79 10.76 1.45 -2.11
CA LEU A 79 11.69 1.13 -1.02
C LEU A 79 13.12 0.95 -1.56
N GLU A 80 13.28 0.27 -2.69
CA GLU A 80 14.57 0.12 -3.37
C GLU A 80 15.17 1.47 -3.78
N GLU A 81 14.36 2.40 -4.29
CA GLU A 81 14.82 3.75 -4.65
C GLU A 81 15.24 4.56 -3.42
N VAL A 82 14.47 4.49 -2.33
CA VAL A 82 14.83 5.16 -1.06
C VAL A 82 16.13 4.58 -0.48
N SER A 83 16.32 3.26 -0.55
CA SER A 83 17.53 2.55 -0.10
C SER A 83 18.81 3.02 -0.81
N LYS A 84 18.70 3.50 -2.07
CA LYS A 84 19.85 3.98 -2.85
C LYS A 84 20.28 5.41 -2.48
N ILE A 85 19.50 6.12 -1.66
CA ILE A 85 19.83 7.49 -1.26
C ILE A 85 21.04 7.46 -0.31
N THR A 86 22.19 7.93 -0.77
CA THR A 86 23.39 8.06 0.06
C THR A 86 23.44 9.43 0.75
N PRO A 87 23.86 9.51 2.03
CA PRO A 87 24.02 10.78 2.72
C PRO A 87 25.01 11.66 1.94
N THR A 88 24.61 12.87 1.55
CA THR A 88 25.57 13.81 0.97
C THR A 88 26.55 14.22 2.06
N THR A 89 27.80 13.76 1.96
CA THR A 89 28.87 14.28 2.81
C THR A 89 28.99 15.77 2.53
N PRO A 90 28.96 16.65 3.55
CA PRO A 90 29.25 18.07 3.34
C PRO A 90 30.63 18.17 2.69
N GLN A 91 30.71 18.72 1.48
CA GLN A 91 32.00 19.07 0.90
C GLN A 91 32.63 20.12 1.81
N ALA A 92 33.69 19.74 2.52
CA ALA A 92 34.53 20.70 3.24
C ALA A 92 35.09 21.69 2.20
N GLN A 93 34.55 22.91 2.22
CA GLN A 93 35.16 24.08 1.59
C GLN A 93 36.14 24.72 2.57
#